data_AF-T1A8R5-F1
#
_entry.id   AF-T1A8R5-F1
#
_cell.length_a   1.000
_cell.length_b   1.000
_cell.length_c   1.000
_cell.angle_alpha   90.00
_cell.angle_beta   90.00
_cell.angle_gamma   90.00
#
_symmetry.space_group_name_H-M   'P 1'
#
loop_
_entity.id
_entity.type
_entity.pdbx_description
1 polymer ?
#
loop_
_entity_poly.entity_id
_entity_poly.type
_entity_poly.pdbx_seq_one_letter_code
_entity_poly.pdbx_strand_id
1 'polypeptide(L)'
;RDALLAAGRPRGVVRCALRRGARRGAAPLGRIFAYLLESYGPLPAFLFGWTELAVVRAAALGATATIFAEYLGYFIPLTAQQVRYVAALAIVVIGTINYIGVRRAASLMSVATLAKYIALLGLGLLAFT
;
A
#
# COMPACT_ATOMS: atom_id res chain seq x y z
N ARG A 1 -7.37 15.90 -18.90
CA ARG A 1 -7.67 15.16 -20.16
C ARG A 1 -6.49 15.27 -21.15
N ASP A 2 -5.47 16.05 -20.80
CA ASP A 2 -4.51 16.61 -21.74
C ASP A 2 -3.15 15.89 -21.69
N ALA A 3 -2.84 15.22 -20.58
CA ALA A 3 -1.68 14.31 -20.47
C ALA A 3 -1.78 13.06 -21.37
N LEU A 4 -2.99 12.71 -21.84
CA LEU A 4 -3.23 11.57 -22.73
C LEU A 4 -3.01 11.91 -24.21
N LEU A 5 -2.95 13.20 -24.57
CA LEU A 5 -2.77 13.65 -25.95
C LEU A 5 -1.29 13.66 -26.38
N ALA A 6 -0.36 13.81 -25.44
CA ALA A 6 1.07 13.87 -25.74
C ALA A 6 1.70 12.53 -26.17
N ALA A 7 1.03 11.39 -25.92
CA ALA A 7 1.63 10.06 -26.07
C ALA A 7 1.33 9.35 -27.41
N GLY A 8 0.64 9.99 -28.37
CA GLY A 8 0.48 9.44 -29.74
C GLY A 8 -0.14 8.04 -29.86
N ARG A 9 -0.79 7.50 -28.82
CA ARG A 9 -1.31 6.12 -28.84
C ARG A 9 -2.77 6.01 -29.28
N PRO A 10 -3.11 5.02 -30.12
CA PRO A 10 -4.45 4.86 -30.66
C PRO A 10 -5.45 4.57 -29.54
N ARG A 11 -6.44 5.46 -29.41
CA ARG A 11 -7.49 5.49 -28.38
C ARG A 11 -8.23 4.14 -28.20
N GLY A 12 -8.17 3.24 -29.17
CA GLY A 12 -8.78 1.91 -29.12
C GLY A 12 -8.11 0.94 -28.14
N VAL A 13 -6.79 0.99 -27.96
CA VAL A 13 -6.05 0.04 -27.11
C VAL A 13 -6.37 0.28 -25.63
N VAL A 14 -6.34 1.55 -25.20
CA VAL A 14 -6.67 1.94 -23.81
C VAL A 14 -8.13 1.61 -23.47
N ARG A 15 -9.05 1.78 -24.43
CA ARG A 15 -10.47 1.49 -24.24
C ARG A 15 -10.74 -0.02 -24.18
N CYS A 16 -10.05 -0.82 -24.99
CA CYS A 16 -10.08 -2.28 -24.92
C CYS A 16 -9.49 -2.82 -23.62
N ALA A 17 -8.39 -2.25 -23.13
CA ALA A 17 -7.76 -2.65 -21.86
C ALA A 17 -8.66 -2.36 -20.65
N LEU A 18 -9.29 -1.18 -20.59
CA LEU A 18 -10.24 -0.83 -19.54
C LEU A 18 -11.49 -1.73 -19.56
N ARG A 19 -12.03 -2.04 -20.74
CA ARG A 19 -13.18 -2.96 -20.88
C ARG A 19 -12.84 -4.41 -20.53
N ARG A 20 -11.67 -4.92 -20.95
CA ARG A 20 -11.22 -6.28 -20.63
C ARG A 20 -10.93 -6.44 -19.14
N GLY A 21 -10.31 -5.44 -18.51
CA GLY A 21 -10.05 -5.42 -17.07
C GLY A 21 -11.33 -5.37 -16.23
N ALA A 22 -12.38 -4.69 -16.69
CA ALA A 22 -13.69 -4.66 -16.02
C ALA A 22 -14.45 -5.99 -16.11
N ARG A 23 -14.32 -6.74 -17.21
CA ARG A 23 -14.99 -8.04 -17.40
C ARG A 23 -14.40 -9.18 -16.58
N ARG A 24 -13.13 -9.11 -16.19
CA ARG A 24 -12.43 -10.23 -15.50
C ARG A 24 -12.51 -10.18 -13.98
N GLY A 25 -13.18 -9.21 -13.37
CA GLY A 25 -13.34 -9.13 -11.90
C GLY A 25 -12.02 -9.06 -11.12
N ALA A 26 -10.90 -8.70 -11.79
CA ALA A 26 -9.58 -8.72 -11.18
C ALA A 26 -9.42 -7.53 -10.21
N ALA A 27 -8.85 -7.82 -9.03
CA ALA A 27 -8.55 -6.83 -8.00
C ALA A 27 -7.82 -5.60 -8.57
N PRO A 28 -8.01 -4.39 -8.00
CA PRO A 28 -7.47 -3.13 -8.53
C PRO A 28 -5.97 -3.15 -8.86
N LEU A 29 -5.17 -3.90 -8.09
CA LEU A 29 -3.73 -4.06 -8.29
C LEU A 29 -3.37 -4.89 -9.54
N GLY A 30 -4.15 -5.94 -9.83
CA GLY A 30 -3.99 -6.73 -11.05
C GLY A 30 -4.33 -5.94 -12.32
N ARG A 31 -5.21 -4.94 -12.20
CA ARG A 31 -5.54 -4.02 -13.30
C ARG A 31 -4.39 -3.07 -13.66
N ILE A 32 -3.59 -2.61 -12.69
CA ILE A 32 -2.45 -1.71 -12.96
C ILE A 32 -1.33 -2.47 -13.68
N PHE A 33 -0.96 -3.64 -13.17
CA PHE A 33 0.04 -4.48 -13.84
C PHE A 33 -0.42 -4.86 -15.26
N ALA A 34 -1.67 -5.30 -15.43
CA ALA A 34 -2.23 -5.61 -16.75
C ALA A 34 -2.27 -4.38 -17.67
N TYR A 35 -2.55 -3.19 -17.14
CA TYR A 35 -2.51 -1.95 -17.89
C TYR A 35 -1.09 -1.62 -18.37
N LEU A 36 -0.09 -1.73 -17.50
CA LEU A 36 1.33 -1.53 -17.83
C LEU A 36 1.81 -2.55 -18.86
N LEU A 37 1.38 -3.80 -18.76
CA LEU A 37 1.74 -4.86 -19.70
C LEU A 37 1.20 -4.58 -21.10
N GLU A 38 -0.07 -4.18 -21.21
CA GLU A 38 -0.72 -3.90 -22.50
C GLU A 38 -0.23 -2.58 -23.13
N SER A 39 0.14 -1.59 -22.30
CA SER A 39 0.59 -0.28 -22.79
C SER A 39 2.10 -0.24 -23.04
N TYR A 40 2.94 -0.69 -22.12
CA TYR A 40 4.41 -0.54 -22.19
C TYR A 40 5.15 -1.85 -22.46
N GLY A 41 4.46 -2.99 -22.55
CA GLY A 41 5.06 -4.30 -22.81
C GLY A 41 5.55 -5.02 -21.54
N PRO A 42 6.21 -6.17 -21.70
CA PRO A 42 6.51 -7.09 -20.59
C PRO A 42 7.59 -6.60 -19.63
N LEU A 43 8.66 -5.97 -20.14
CA LEU A 43 9.79 -5.53 -19.30
C LEU A 43 9.38 -4.44 -18.29
N PRO A 44 8.70 -3.34 -18.67
CA PRO A 44 8.32 -2.29 -17.72
C PRO A 44 7.25 -2.77 -16.73
N ALA A 45 6.35 -3.66 -17.16
CA ALA A 45 5.35 -4.25 -16.27
C ALA A 45 6.02 -5.14 -15.20
N PHE A 46 6.98 -5.98 -15.58
CA PHE A 46 7.75 -6.80 -14.65
C PHE A 46 8.50 -5.95 -13.61
N LEU A 47 9.23 -4.92 -14.06
CA LEU A 47 9.96 -4.01 -13.17
C LEU A 47 9.04 -3.28 -12.18
N PHE A 48 7.86 -2.86 -12.64
CA PHE A 48 6.86 -2.26 -11.75
C PHE A 48 6.37 -3.25 -10.69
N GLY A 49 5.98 -4.45 -11.12
CA GLY A 49 5.52 -5.49 -10.19
C GLY A 49 6.59 -5.86 -9.16
N TRP A 50 7.84 -6.01 -9.61
CA TRP A 50 8.98 -6.28 -8.74
C TRP A 50 9.22 -5.15 -7.72
N THR A 51 9.23 -3.90 -8.17
CA THR A 51 9.47 -2.74 -7.29
C THR A 51 8.36 -2.57 -6.26
N GLU A 52 7.10 -2.68 -6.70
CA GLU A 52 5.93 -2.56 -5.83
C GLU A 52 5.91 -3.62 -4.73
N LEU A 53 6.19 -4.89 -5.08
CA LEU A 53 6.17 -6.01 -4.13
C LEU A 53 7.43 -6.05 -3.25
N ALA A 54 8.61 -6.05 -3.86
CA ALA A 54 9.87 -6.30 -3.16
C ALA A 54 10.40 -5.06 -2.42
N VAL A 55 10.16 -3.85 -2.95
CA VAL A 55 10.75 -2.63 -2.40
C VAL A 55 9.70 -1.84 -1.62
N VAL A 56 8.63 -1.38 -2.29
CA VAL A 56 7.69 -0.42 -1.70
C VAL A 56 6.94 -1.02 -0.51
N ARG A 57 6.34 -2.20 -0.69
CA ARG A 57 5.57 -2.85 0.38
C ARG A 57 6.45 -3.30 1.54
N ALA A 58 7.62 -3.87 1.24
CA ALA A 58 8.56 -4.31 2.26
C ALA A 58 9.09 -3.11 3.08
N ALA A 59 9.49 -2.03 2.41
CA ALA A 59 9.99 -0.82 3.06
C ALA A 59 8.91 -0.16 3.94
N ALA A 60 7.66 -0.10 3.46
CA ALA A 60 6.56 0.47 4.24
C ALA A 60 6.27 -0.34 5.52
N LEU A 61 6.29 -1.68 5.43
CA LEU A 61 6.11 -2.55 6.59
C LEU A 61 7.27 -2.41 7.59
N GLY A 62 8.51 -2.40 7.09
CA GLY A 62 9.71 -2.22 7.91
C GLY A 62 9.71 -0.89 8.64
N ALA A 63 9.46 0.22 7.93
CA ALA A 63 9.40 1.55 8.52
C ALA A 63 8.33 1.65 9.62
N THR A 64 7.13 1.13 9.36
CA THR A 64 6.03 1.17 10.33
C THR A 64 6.36 0.36 11.59
N ALA A 65 6.98 -0.81 11.44
CA ALA A 65 7.38 -1.65 12.56
C ALA A 65 8.51 -1.02 13.41
N THR A 66 9.48 -0.37 12.76
CA THR A 66 10.55 0.36 13.46
C THR A 66 9.97 1.52 14.26
N ILE A 67 9.11 2.33 13.66
CA ILE A 67 8.43 3.45 14.35
C ILE A 67 7.64 2.93 15.55
N PHE A 68 6.91 1.83 15.39
CA PHE A 68 6.20 1.19 16.51
C PHE A 68 7.14 0.81 17.66
N ALA A 69 8.28 0.19 17.35
CA ALA A 69 9.26 -0.20 18.37
C ALA A 69 9.94 0.99 19.05
N GLU A 70 10.20 2.08 18.32
CA GLU A 70 10.73 3.33 18.87
C GLU A 70 9.74 3.98 19.83
N TYR A 71 8.46 4.06 19.46
CA TYR A 71 7.41 4.59 20.34
C TYR A 71 7.20 3.70 21.57
N LEU A 72 7.34 2.38 21.45
CA LEU A 72 7.31 1.49 22.61
C LEU A 72 8.48 1.78 23.58
N GLY A 73 9.63 2.20 23.03
CA GLY A 73 10.80 2.67 23.76
C GLY A 73 10.55 3.84 24.71
N TYR A 74 9.47 4.59 24.50
CA TYR A 74 9.05 5.67 25.40
C TYR A 74 8.39 5.15 26.68
N PHE A 75 7.71 3.99 26.61
CA PHE A 75 7.06 3.37 27.77
C PHE A 75 7.99 2.42 28.51
N ILE A 76 8.80 1.67 27.76
CA ILE A 76 9.78 0.73 28.28
C ILE A 76 11.13 1.16 27.73
N PRO A 77 12.13 1.50 28.56
CA PRO A 77 13.43 1.93 28.06
C PRO A 77 14.08 0.79 27.29
N LEU A 78 14.18 0.96 25.97
CA LEU A 78 14.77 -0.01 25.05
C LEU A 78 16.07 0.55 24.46
N THR A 79 17.09 -0.29 24.39
CA THR A 79 18.33 0.03 23.66
C THR A 79 18.11 -0.07 22.15
N ALA A 80 18.97 0.59 21.34
CA ALA A 80 18.87 0.58 19.88
C ALA A 80 18.84 -0.85 19.28
N GLN A 81 19.50 -1.80 19.91
CA GLN A 81 19.50 -3.19 19.47
C GLN A 81 18.20 -3.91 19.82
N GLN A 82 17.61 -3.63 20.98
CA GLN A 82 16.30 -4.16 21.38
C GLN A 82 15.17 -3.62 20.50
N VAL A 83 15.22 -2.35 20.09
CA VAL A 83 14.25 -1.78 19.13
C VAL A 83 14.22 -2.58 17.82
N ARG A 84 15.38 -2.98 17.29
CA ARG A 84 15.46 -3.82 16.07
C ARG A 84 14.82 -5.19 16.26
N TYR A 85 15.08 -5.85 17.39
CA TYR A 85 14.47 -7.15 17.69
C TYR A 85 12.96 -7.06 17.89
N VAL A 86 12.48 -6.02 18.58
CA VAL A 86 11.04 -5.76 18.76
C VAL A 86 10.36 -5.47 17.42
N ALA A 87 10.98 -4.66 16.56
CA ALA A 87 10.45 -4.38 15.22
C ALA A 87 10.35 -5.68 14.38
N ALA A 88 11.40 -6.52 14.40
CA ALA A 88 11.39 -7.80 13.70
C ALA A 88 10.29 -8.75 14.24
N LEU A 89 10.16 -8.85 15.57
CA LEU A 89 9.11 -9.63 16.22
C LEU A 89 7.71 -9.12 15.81
N ALA A 90 7.51 -7.80 15.81
CA ALA A 90 6.24 -7.18 15.43
C ALA A 90 5.86 -7.55 13.98
N ILE A 91 6.81 -7.51 13.03
CA ILE A 91 6.57 -7.92 11.64
C ILE A 91 6.12 -9.38 11.58
N VAL A 92 6.79 -10.29 12.29
CA VAL A 92 6.43 -11.73 12.28
C VAL A 92 5.04 -11.95 12.87
N VAL A 93 4.72 -11.32 14.00
CA VAL A 93 3.41 -11.43 14.65
C VAL A 93 2.30 -10.92 13.72
N ILE A 94 2.49 -9.71 13.17
CA ILE A 94 1.52 -9.11 12.25
C ILE A 94 1.39 -9.95 10.97
N GLY A 95 2.49 -10.44 10.41
CA GLY A 95 2.50 -11.32 9.24
C GLY A 95 1.70 -12.61 9.48
N THR A 96 1.88 -13.22 10.65
CA THR A 96 1.16 -14.44 11.04
C THR A 96 -0.35 -14.18 11.19
N ILE A 97 -0.73 -13.06 11.80
CA ILE A 97 -2.15 -12.64 11.90
C ILE A 97 -2.75 -12.42 10.51
N ASN A 98 -2.02 -11.75 9.60
CA ASN A 98 -2.47 -11.51 8.24
C ASN A 98 -2.67 -12.81 7.45
N TYR A 99 -1.82 -13.81 7.67
CA TYR A 99 -1.95 -15.12 7.03
C TYR A 99 -3.23 -15.85 7.45
N ILE A 100 -3.60 -15.77 8.74
CA ILE A 100 -4.76 -16.49 9.30
C ILE A 100 -6.09 -15.79 8.94
N GLY A 101 -6.10 -14.48 8.67
CA GLY A 101 -7.35 -13.72 8.64
C GLY A 101 -7.35 -12.44 7.80
N VAL A 102 -7.04 -12.53 6.51
CA VAL A 102 -7.16 -11.39 5.56
C VAL A 102 -8.51 -10.67 5.63
N ARG A 103 -9.60 -11.42 5.83
CA ARG A 103 -10.96 -10.84 5.84
C ARG A 103 -11.24 -9.96 7.06
N ARG A 104 -10.66 -10.30 8.22
CA ARG A 104 -10.74 -9.48 9.45
C ARG A 104 -9.75 -8.30 9.40
N ALA A 105 -8.57 -8.51 8.81
CA ALA A 105 -7.61 -7.44 8.57
C ALA A 105 -8.19 -6.33 7.68
N ALA A 106 -8.94 -6.71 6.63
CA ALA A 106 -9.62 -5.75 5.75
C ALA A 106 -10.63 -4.86 6.51
N SER A 107 -11.44 -5.43 7.42
CA SER A 107 -12.37 -4.63 8.23
C SER A 107 -11.64 -3.69 9.21
N LEU A 108 -10.56 -4.14 9.84
CA LEU A 108 -9.76 -3.27 10.72
C LEU A 108 -9.14 -2.10 9.94
N MET A 109 -8.71 -2.34 8.70
CA MET A 109 -8.11 -1.31 7.86
C MET A 109 -9.12 -0.20 7.50
N SER A 110 -10.37 -0.56 7.23
CA SER A 110 -11.45 0.41 7.00
C SER A 110 -11.72 1.27 8.24
N VAL A 111 -11.79 0.66 9.42
CA VAL A 111 -11.99 1.39 10.68
C VAL A 111 -10.82 2.33 10.99
N ALA A 112 -9.58 1.85 10.84
CA ALA A 112 -8.38 2.67 11.05
C ALA A 112 -8.32 3.86 10.09
N THR A 113 -8.78 3.67 8.86
CA THR A 113 -8.85 4.73 7.85
C THR A 113 -9.87 5.80 8.25
N LEU A 114 -11.07 5.38 8.68
CA LEU A 114 -12.09 6.30 9.19
C LEU A 114 -11.59 7.06 10.43
N ALA A 115 -10.95 6.37 11.37
CA ALA A 115 -10.38 6.97 12.56
C ALA A 115 -9.32 8.05 12.23
N LYS A 116 -8.43 7.78 11.26
CA LYS A 116 -7.45 8.77 10.78
C LYS A 116 -8.13 10.03 10.23
N TYR A 117 -9.18 9.88 9.42
CA TYR A 117 -9.90 11.03 8.89
C TYR A 117 -10.59 11.84 9.99
N ILE A 118 -11.21 11.19 10.96
CA ILE A 118 -11.84 11.86 12.11
C ILE A 118 -10.79 12.63 12.92
N ALA A 119 -9.65 12.01 13.20
CA ALA A 119 -8.56 12.66 13.93
C ALA A 119 -8.05 13.91 13.20
N LEU A 120 -7.84 13.84 11.88
CA LEU A 120 -7.42 14.98 11.08
C LEU A 120 -8.46 16.11 11.05
N LEU A 121 -9.74 15.76 10.92
CA LEU A 121 -10.83 16.75 10.96
C LEU A 121 -10.91 17.44 12.33
N GLY A 122 -10.82 16.67 13.41
CA GLY A 122 -10.83 17.21 14.77
C GLY A 122 -9.65 18.16 15.02
N LEU A 123 -8.45 17.78 14.57
CA LEU A 123 -7.24 18.60 14.71
C LEU A 123 -7.33 19.88 13.86
N GLY A 124 -7.91 19.81 12.66
CA GLY A 124 -8.17 20.98 11.83
C GLY A 124 -9.20 21.95 12.42
N LEU A 125 -10.27 21.43 13.02
CA LEU A 125 -11.27 22.24 13.72
C LEU A 125 -10.66 22.94 14.94
N LEU A 126 -9.93 22.19 15.77
CA LEU A 126 -9.22 22.74 16.94
C LEU A 126 -8.17 23.79 16.57
N ALA A 127 -7.54 23.66 15.40
CA ALA A 127 -6.57 24.64 14.92
C ALA A 127 -7.22 25.96 14.43
N PHE A 128 -8.50 25.92 14.07
CA PHE A 128 -9.23 27.08 13.56
C PHE A 128 -10.04 27.81 14.65
N THR A 129 -10.33 27.13 15.76
CA THR A 129 -10.89 27.70 16.99
C THR A 129 -9.80 28.28 17.87
#